data_AF-A0A3B9ACM1-F1
#
_entry.id   AF-A0A3B9ACM1-F1
#
_cell.length_a   1.000
_cell.length_b   1.000
_cell.length_c   1.000
_cell.angle_alpha   90.00
_cell.angle_beta   90.00
_cell.angle_gamma   90.00
#
_symmetry.space_group_name_H-M   'P 1'
#
loop_
_entity.id
_entity.type
_entity.pdbx_description
1 polymer ?
#
loop_
_entity_poly.entity_id
_entity_poly.type
_entity_poly.pdbx_seq_one_letter_code
_entity_poly.pdbx_strand_id
1 'polypeptide(L)'
;MLGYNSTMDDFWPVNSPLPEKGPTAEQRRTLEGLLFILNHESNTSLRLKAVRALSRFEEMSALRTLAELALYDEDEAVRLAAHQELADLFGEESDSFLESIRLEFEGDEENETESFSSSLMDHKNPADYSLPPVVQEERTPLWLWVALFVFIVGGVIVFILR
;
A
#
# COMPACT_ATOMS: atom_id res chain seq x y z
N MET A 1 65.70 27.16 10.81
CA MET A 1 65.27 25.75 10.99
C MET A 1 63.81 25.69 10.60
N LEU A 2 63.55 25.08 9.45
CA LEU A 2 62.27 25.11 8.75
C LEU A 2 61.27 24.18 9.43
N GLY A 3 60.03 24.66 9.54
CA GLY A 3 58.93 24.00 10.22
C GLY A 3 58.40 22.81 9.43
N TYR A 4 58.09 21.75 10.17
CA TYR A 4 57.34 20.61 9.65
C TYR A 4 55.87 20.81 10.05
N ASN A 5 55.08 21.37 9.12
CA ASN A 5 53.63 21.15 9.12
C ASN A 5 53.41 19.66 8.87
N SER A 6 52.94 18.94 9.89
CA SER A 6 52.43 17.58 9.70
C SER A 6 51.14 17.69 8.90
N THR A 7 51.25 17.40 7.61
CA THR A 7 50.15 17.19 6.67
C THR A 7 49.27 16.06 7.18
N MET A 8 48.09 16.46 7.66
CA MET A 8 47.00 15.58 8.09
C MET A 8 46.18 15.15 6.86
N ASP A 9 46.86 14.80 5.76
CA ASP A 9 46.24 14.65 4.43
C ASP A 9 46.28 13.21 3.91
N ASP A 10 46.87 12.27 4.67
CA ASP A 10 47.11 10.88 4.26
C ASP A 10 46.11 9.87 4.85
N PHE A 11 44.83 10.21 5.01
CA PHE A 11 43.84 9.27 5.59
C PHE A 11 42.59 9.00 4.77
N TRP A 12 42.58 9.35 3.48
CA TRP A 12 41.48 8.98 2.59
C TRP A 12 42.03 8.43 1.26
N PRO A 13 41.82 7.13 0.95
CA PRO A 13 42.16 6.61 -0.35
C PRO A 13 41.12 7.12 -1.35
N VAL A 14 41.53 8.09 -2.19
CA VAL A 14 40.71 8.80 -3.20
C VAL A 14 39.87 7.93 -4.13
N ASN A 15 40.09 6.62 -4.11
CA ASN A 15 39.46 5.64 -4.99
C ASN A 15 38.90 4.44 -4.20
N SER A 16 38.18 4.70 -3.12
CA SER A 16 37.28 3.69 -2.56
C SER A 16 35.96 3.79 -3.32
N PRO A 17 35.58 2.85 -4.21
CA PRO A 17 34.21 2.81 -4.70
C PRO A 17 33.32 2.70 -3.46
N LEU A 18 32.40 3.65 -3.30
CA LEU A 18 31.36 3.56 -2.29
C LEU A 18 30.71 2.18 -2.42
N PRO A 19 30.34 1.51 -1.31
CA PRO A 19 29.62 0.26 -1.41
C PRO A 19 28.31 0.51 -2.17
N GLU A 20 28.27 0.13 -3.46
CA GLU A 20 27.09 0.21 -4.32
C GLU A 20 26.05 -0.81 -3.84
N LYS A 21 25.36 -0.49 -2.75
CA LYS A 21 24.16 -1.23 -2.33
C LYS A 21 22.98 -0.29 -2.22
N GLY A 22 22.68 0.36 -3.33
CA GLY A 22 21.46 1.12 -3.55
C GLY A 22 21.13 1.07 -5.04
N PRO A 23 19.84 1.20 -5.43
CA PRO A 23 19.47 1.11 -6.83
C PRO A 23 20.16 2.21 -7.66
N THR A 24 20.46 1.91 -8.91
CA THR A 24 20.99 2.90 -9.84
C THR A 24 19.94 3.98 -10.12
N ALA A 25 20.37 5.14 -10.63
CA ALA A 25 19.43 6.18 -11.05
C ALA A 25 18.51 5.71 -12.19
N GLU A 26 18.95 4.73 -12.98
CA GLU A 26 18.14 4.11 -14.03
C GLU A 26 17.07 3.20 -13.42
N GLN A 27 17.45 2.31 -12.50
CA GLN A 27 16.51 1.42 -11.79
C GLN A 27 15.41 2.21 -11.10
N ARG A 28 15.73 3.33 -10.43
CA ARG A 28 14.72 4.20 -9.81
C ARG A 28 13.71 4.74 -10.83
N ARG A 29 14.18 5.24 -11.97
CA ARG A 29 13.29 5.76 -13.03
C ARG A 29 12.41 4.66 -13.62
N THR A 30 12.98 3.47 -13.81
CA THR A 30 12.22 2.31 -14.28
C THR A 30 11.14 1.94 -13.28
N LEU A 31 11.48 1.87 -11.99
CA LEU A 31 10.53 1.59 -10.92
C LEU A 31 9.38 2.61 -10.91
N GLU A 32 9.69 3.91 -10.94
CA GLU A 32 8.70 4.99 -11.01
C GLU A 32 7.77 4.83 -12.23
N GLY A 33 8.33 4.51 -13.41
CA GLY A 33 7.54 4.29 -14.61
C GLY A 33 6.61 3.07 -14.52
N LEU A 34 7.06 1.99 -13.87
CA LEU A 34 6.23 0.80 -13.64
C LEU A 34 5.08 1.10 -12.67
N LEU A 35 5.37 1.79 -11.57
CA LEU A 35 4.34 2.23 -10.61
C LEU A 35 3.32 3.15 -11.27
N PHE A 36 3.76 4.04 -12.17
CA PHE A 36 2.85 4.90 -12.93
C PHE A 36 1.88 4.08 -13.78
N ILE A 37 2.37 3.09 -14.53
CA ILE A 37 1.54 2.21 -15.36
C ILE A 37 0.52 1.46 -14.49
N LEU A 38 0.93 0.90 -13.36
CA LEU A 38 0.05 0.10 -12.50
C LEU A 38 -1.15 0.90 -11.96
N ASN A 39 -0.93 2.18 -11.68
CA ASN A 39 -1.92 3.07 -11.07
C ASN A 39 -2.80 3.85 -12.07
N HIS A 40 -2.35 4.04 -13.32
CA HIS A 40 -3.03 4.94 -14.28
C HIS A 40 -3.44 4.27 -15.59
N GLU A 41 -2.91 3.09 -15.91
CA GLU A 41 -3.29 2.37 -17.13
C GLU A 41 -4.50 1.48 -16.86
N SER A 42 -5.48 1.52 -17.76
CA SER A 42 -6.69 0.68 -17.70
C SER A 42 -6.51 -0.66 -18.40
N ASN A 43 -5.55 -0.76 -19.31
CA ASN A 43 -5.28 -1.99 -20.04
C ASN A 43 -4.63 -3.05 -19.13
N THR A 44 -5.43 -4.02 -18.70
CA THR A 44 -4.99 -5.19 -17.90
C THR A 44 -3.73 -5.85 -18.43
N SER A 45 -3.56 -5.99 -19.75
CA SER A 45 -2.37 -6.65 -20.32
C SER A 45 -1.09 -5.85 -20.09
N LEU A 46 -1.16 -4.51 -20.05
CA LEU A 46 -0.01 -3.66 -19.72
C LEU A 46 0.27 -3.69 -18.22
N ARG A 47 -0.78 -3.64 -17.38
CA ARG A 47 -0.67 -3.78 -15.93
C ARG A 47 -0.01 -5.09 -15.54
N LEU A 48 -0.44 -6.21 -16.12
CA LEU A 48 0.18 -7.53 -15.90
C LEU A 48 1.66 -7.57 -16.28
N LYS A 49 2.06 -6.91 -17.38
CA LYS A 49 3.48 -6.80 -17.73
C LYS A 49 4.25 -5.97 -16.70
N ALA A 50 3.63 -4.92 -16.18
CA ALA A 50 4.24 -4.09 -15.15
C ALA A 50 4.39 -4.85 -13.82
N VAL A 51 3.40 -5.65 -13.41
CA VAL A 51 3.49 -6.54 -12.23
C VAL A 51 4.70 -7.46 -12.32
N ARG A 52 4.85 -8.20 -13.43
CA ARG A 52 5.99 -9.11 -13.64
C ARG A 52 7.35 -8.42 -13.77
N ALA A 53 7.34 -7.14 -14.16
CA ALA A 53 8.56 -6.35 -14.21
C ALA A 53 8.92 -5.81 -12.81
N LEU A 54 7.91 -5.48 -12.01
CA LEU A 54 8.04 -4.95 -10.66
C LEU A 54 8.64 -5.97 -9.69
N SER A 55 8.35 -7.27 -9.86
CA SER A 55 8.93 -8.34 -9.03
C SER A 55 10.45 -8.51 -9.13
N ARG A 56 11.08 -7.87 -10.12
CA ARG A 56 12.54 -7.86 -10.28
C ARG A 56 13.25 -6.81 -9.41
N PHE A 57 12.46 -6.00 -8.69
CA PHE A 57 12.92 -4.95 -7.82
C PHE A 57 12.78 -5.44 -6.37
N GLU A 58 13.88 -5.42 -5.62
CA GLU A 58 13.93 -5.83 -4.21
C GLU A 58 13.56 -4.66 -3.27
N GLU A 59 13.28 -3.49 -3.83
CA GLU A 59 12.89 -2.31 -3.10
C GLU A 59 11.55 -2.51 -2.38
N MET A 60 11.49 -2.14 -1.10
CA MET A 60 10.27 -2.27 -0.29
C MET A 60 9.04 -1.59 -0.90
N SER A 61 9.22 -0.52 -1.66
CA SER A 61 8.12 0.13 -2.40
C SER A 61 7.55 -0.78 -3.50
N ALA A 62 8.40 -1.51 -4.23
CA ALA A 62 7.95 -2.48 -5.23
C ALA A 62 7.18 -3.63 -4.60
N LEU A 63 7.73 -4.19 -3.51
CA LEU A 63 7.13 -5.30 -2.78
C LEU A 63 5.80 -4.91 -2.13
N ARG A 64 5.72 -3.71 -1.55
CA ARG A 64 4.48 -3.16 -0.99
C ARG A 64 3.41 -2.99 -2.07
N THR A 65 3.76 -2.40 -3.21
CA THR A 65 2.79 -2.27 -4.32
C THR A 65 2.33 -3.63 -4.84
N LEU A 66 3.21 -4.63 -4.93
CA LEU A 66 2.78 -5.99 -5.26
C LEU A 66 1.79 -6.55 -4.22
N ALA A 67 2.01 -6.31 -2.93
CA ALA A 67 1.11 -6.75 -1.87
C ALA A 67 -0.25 -6.05 -1.95
N GLU A 68 -0.27 -4.73 -2.17
CA GLU A 68 -1.50 -3.97 -2.36
C GLU A 68 -2.30 -4.48 -3.56
N LEU A 69 -1.64 -4.72 -4.70
CA LEU A 69 -2.28 -5.28 -5.88
C LEU A 69 -2.79 -6.71 -5.62
N ALA A 70 -2.03 -7.52 -4.89
CA ALA A 70 -2.45 -8.87 -4.53
C ALA A 70 -3.74 -8.86 -3.68
N LEU A 71 -3.84 -7.93 -2.72
CA LEU A 71 -4.95 -7.86 -1.77
C LEU A 71 -6.19 -7.16 -2.34
N TYR A 72 -6.00 -6.06 -3.06
CA TYR A 72 -7.07 -5.09 -3.28
C TYR A 72 -7.32 -4.72 -4.75
N ASP A 73 -6.52 -5.23 -5.69
CA ASP A 73 -6.75 -4.88 -7.10
C ASP A 73 -8.14 -5.29 -7.57
N GLU A 74 -8.80 -4.47 -8.38
CA GLU A 74 -10.13 -4.79 -8.91
C GLU A 74 -10.10 -5.95 -9.92
N ASP A 75 -9.01 -6.06 -10.70
CA ASP A 75 -8.85 -7.08 -11.73
C ASP A 75 -8.29 -8.37 -11.12
N GLU A 76 -9.07 -9.44 -11.21
CA GLU A 76 -8.70 -10.75 -10.66
C GLU A 76 -7.40 -11.29 -11.26
N ALA A 77 -7.15 -11.07 -12.55
CA ALA A 77 -5.93 -11.54 -13.19
C ALA A 77 -4.70 -10.81 -12.63
N VAL A 78 -4.84 -9.52 -12.31
CA VAL A 78 -3.77 -8.72 -11.70
C VAL A 78 -3.54 -9.14 -10.25
N ARG A 79 -4.60 -9.36 -9.46
CA ARG A 79 -4.48 -9.89 -8.09
C ARG A 79 -3.71 -11.21 -8.04
N LEU A 80 -4.10 -12.16 -8.89
CA LEU A 80 -3.49 -13.49 -8.95
C LEU A 80 -2.04 -13.41 -9.43
N ALA A 81 -1.75 -12.57 -10.42
CA ALA A 81 -0.38 -12.37 -10.88
C ALA A 81 0.50 -11.79 -9.77
N ALA A 82 0.04 -10.76 -9.05
CA ALA A 82 0.80 -10.16 -7.97
C ALA A 82 1.03 -11.15 -6.80
N HIS A 83 0.02 -11.94 -6.43
CA HIS A 83 0.18 -13.05 -5.48
C HIS A 83 1.24 -14.05 -5.94
N GLN A 84 1.20 -14.49 -7.19
CA GLN A 84 2.16 -15.45 -7.72
C GLN A 84 3.59 -14.90 -7.68
N GLU A 85 3.78 -13.65 -8.10
CA GLU A 85 5.11 -13.02 -8.05
C GLU A 85 5.64 -12.90 -6.61
N LEU A 86 4.77 -12.61 -5.63
CA LEU A 86 5.15 -12.61 -4.22
C LEU A 86 5.47 -14.01 -3.70
N ALA A 87 4.70 -15.03 -4.08
CA ALA A 87 4.98 -16.42 -3.76
C ALA A 87 6.32 -16.90 -4.36
N ASP A 88 6.64 -16.45 -5.57
CA ASP A 88 7.91 -16.77 -6.23
C ASP A 88 9.11 -16.10 -5.51
N LEU A 89 8.90 -14.91 -4.93
CA LEU A 89 9.93 -14.16 -4.20
C LEU A 89 10.15 -14.68 -2.76
N PHE A 90 9.06 -14.98 -2.05
CA PHE A 90 9.07 -15.25 -0.60
C PHE A 90 8.76 -16.71 -0.23
N GLY A 91 8.25 -17.51 -1.16
CA GLY A 91 7.82 -18.88 -0.89
C GLY A 91 6.75 -18.92 0.20
N GLU A 92 6.97 -19.72 1.23
CA GLU A 92 6.03 -19.92 2.34
C GLU A 92 5.78 -18.64 3.16
N GLU A 93 6.69 -17.66 3.10
CA GLU A 93 6.55 -16.38 3.83
C GLU A 93 5.67 -15.37 3.09
N SER A 94 5.20 -15.66 1.88
CA SER A 94 4.37 -14.72 1.09
C SER A 94 3.08 -14.35 1.83
N ASP A 95 2.41 -15.33 2.41
CA ASP A 95 1.13 -15.13 3.08
C ASP A 95 1.32 -14.33 4.38
N SER A 96 2.39 -14.62 5.12
CA SER A 96 2.80 -13.86 6.31
C SER A 96 3.08 -12.39 5.97
N PHE A 97 3.78 -12.14 4.87
CA PHE A 97 4.04 -10.80 4.36
C PHE A 97 2.73 -10.08 3.98
N LEU A 98 1.84 -10.74 3.25
CA LEU A 98 0.54 -10.17 2.88
C LEU A 98 -0.34 -9.85 4.10
N GLU A 99 -0.39 -10.72 5.10
CA GLU A 99 -1.10 -10.45 6.35
C GLU A 99 -0.49 -9.25 7.09
N SER A 100 0.84 -9.11 7.10
CA SER A 100 1.48 -7.94 7.71
C SER A 100 1.07 -6.62 7.04
N ILE A 101 0.95 -6.62 5.71
CA ILE A 101 0.49 -5.46 4.94
C ILE A 101 -1.00 -5.22 5.18
N ARG A 102 -1.83 -6.28 5.19
CA ARG A 102 -3.25 -6.17 5.49
C ARG A 102 -3.49 -5.54 6.86
N LEU A 103 -2.80 -6.02 7.90
CA LEU A 103 -2.91 -5.50 9.25
C LEU A 103 -2.46 -4.03 9.35
N GLU A 104 -1.52 -3.59 8.53
CA GLU A 104 -1.13 -2.18 8.47
C GLU A 104 -2.27 -1.29 7.93
N PHE A 105 -3.06 -1.79 6.97
CA PHE A 105 -4.23 -1.08 6.45
C PHE A 105 -5.43 -1.14 7.40
N GLU A 106 -5.64 -2.27 8.09
CA GLU A 106 -6.76 -2.47 9.02
C GLU A 106 -6.50 -1.85 10.40
N GLY A 107 -5.23 -1.74 10.81
CA GLY A 107 -4.81 -1.16 12.09
C GLY A 107 -5.06 0.34 12.24
N ASP A 108 -5.51 1.01 11.17
CA ASP A 108 -5.96 2.41 11.22
C ASP A 108 -7.44 2.56 11.65
N GLU A 109 -8.21 1.46 11.74
CA GLU A 109 -9.65 1.50 12.09
C GLU A 109 -10.04 0.91 13.46
N GLU A 110 -9.11 0.44 14.29
CA GLU A 110 -9.43 -0.16 15.61
C GLU A 110 -8.86 0.61 16.81
N ASN A 111 -9.58 1.65 17.24
CA ASN A 111 -9.54 2.15 18.62
C ASN A 111 -10.92 2.09 19.28
N GLU A 112 -11.76 1.08 19.04
CA GLU A 112 -12.97 0.83 19.84
C GLU A 112 -13.29 -0.67 20.00
N THR A 113 -12.31 -1.47 20.45
CA THR A 113 -12.58 -2.80 21.02
C THR A 113 -12.29 -2.80 22.52
N GLU A 114 -12.99 -1.94 23.26
CA GLU A 114 -13.02 -2.00 24.73
C GLU A 114 -13.89 -3.18 25.21
N SER A 115 -13.29 -4.36 25.16
CA SER A 115 -13.68 -5.50 25.98
C SER A 115 -13.20 -5.29 27.41
N PHE A 116 -13.91 -4.49 28.22
CA PHE A 116 -13.72 -4.53 29.68
C PHE A 116 -15.03 -4.45 30.45
N SER A 117 -15.40 -5.62 30.97
CA SER A 117 -15.97 -5.89 32.30
C SER A 117 -16.86 -4.83 32.96
N SER A 118 -18.11 -5.24 33.17
CA SER A 118 -19.00 -4.85 34.26
C SER A 118 -18.27 -4.33 35.53
N SER A 119 -18.50 -3.06 35.90
CA SER A 119 -18.59 -2.61 37.31
C SER A 119 -19.14 -1.17 37.42
N LEU A 120 -20.44 -1.09 37.62
CA LEU A 120 -21.17 -0.20 38.55
C LEU A 120 -20.52 1.12 39.03
N MET A 121 -21.14 2.24 38.59
CA MET A 121 -21.51 3.48 39.31
C MET A 121 -20.57 4.09 40.37
N ASP A 122 -20.20 5.38 40.21
CA ASP A 122 -20.68 6.49 41.07
C ASP A 122 -20.11 7.86 40.60
N HIS A 123 -20.92 8.91 40.77
CA HIS A 123 -20.55 10.31 41.00
C HIS A 123 -20.45 11.36 39.86
N LYS A 124 -21.64 11.93 39.54
CA LYS A 124 -22.01 13.37 39.72
C LYS A 124 -21.82 14.43 38.60
N ASN A 125 -22.99 14.87 38.10
CA ASN A 125 -23.50 16.23 37.83
C ASN A 125 -23.87 16.56 36.35
N PRO A 126 -25.17 16.57 35.98
CA PRO A 126 -25.64 16.68 34.58
C PRO A 126 -25.76 18.12 34.04
N ALA A 127 -24.88 19.06 34.42
CA ALA A 127 -25.15 20.48 34.22
C ALA A 127 -24.28 21.24 33.20
N ASP A 128 -23.43 20.59 32.37
CA ASP A 128 -22.50 21.37 31.53
C ASP A 128 -22.17 20.82 30.13
N TYR A 129 -23.10 20.10 29.49
CA TYR A 129 -22.92 19.69 28.09
C TYR A 129 -24.08 20.16 27.21
N SER A 130 -24.10 21.47 26.94
CA SER A 130 -24.73 21.99 25.72
C SER A 130 -23.72 21.87 24.58
N LEU A 131 -23.60 20.67 23.99
CA LEU A 131 -22.95 20.53 22.69
C LEU A 131 -23.92 21.03 21.61
N PRO A 132 -23.49 21.89 20.67
CA PRO A 132 -24.30 22.18 19.49
C PRO A 132 -24.51 20.88 18.69
N PRO A 133 -25.63 20.74 17.95
CA PRO A 133 -25.88 19.54 17.17
C PRO A 133 -24.76 19.39 16.14
N VAL A 134 -23.94 18.35 16.32
CA VAL A 134 -23.04 17.85 15.27
C VAL A 134 -23.93 17.54 14.08
N VAL A 135 -23.72 18.29 12.99
CA VAL A 135 -24.28 17.96 11.68
C VAL A 135 -23.84 16.53 11.38
N GLN A 136 -24.81 15.62 11.36
CA GLN A 136 -24.56 14.25 10.98
C GLN A 136 -24.18 14.27 9.50
N GLU A 137 -22.91 13.98 9.24
CA GLU A 137 -22.41 13.78 7.89
C GLU A 137 -23.28 12.76 7.20
N GLU A 138 -23.80 13.18 6.04
CA GLU A 138 -24.75 12.46 5.24
C GLU A 138 -24.04 11.24 4.66
N ARG A 139 -23.98 10.16 5.44
CA ARG A 139 -23.58 8.83 5.01
C ARG A 139 -24.31 8.57 3.70
N THR A 140 -23.56 8.46 2.61
CA THR A 140 -24.15 8.15 1.30
C THR A 140 -25.01 6.91 1.48
N PRO A 141 -26.33 7.04 1.29
CA PRO A 141 -27.23 6.01 1.75
C PRO A 141 -26.98 4.77 0.90
N LEU A 142 -26.79 3.61 1.53
CA LEU A 142 -26.32 2.38 0.88
C LEU A 142 -27.17 1.96 -0.34
N TRP A 143 -28.42 2.42 -0.45
CA TRP A 143 -29.26 2.20 -1.62
C TRP A 143 -28.69 2.83 -2.91
N LEU A 144 -27.88 3.88 -2.84
CA LEU A 144 -27.22 4.46 -4.01
C LEU A 144 -26.18 3.51 -4.59
N TRP A 145 -25.39 2.85 -3.74
CA TRP A 145 -24.44 1.81 -4.15
C TRP A 145 -25.16 0.59 -4.73
N VAL A 146 -26.29 0.19 -4.11
CA VAL A 146 -27.15 -0.90 -4.63
C VAL A 146 -27.74 -0.52 -6.00
N ALA A 147 -28.23 0.71 -6.17
CA ALA A 147 -28.80 1.17 -7.43
C ALA A 147 -27.75 1.24 -8.55
N LEU A 148 -26.53 1.70 -8.23
CA LEU A 148 -25.40 1.72 -9.15
C LEU A 148 -25.03 0.30 -9.60
N PHE A 149 -24.92 -0.64 -8.65
CA PHE A 149 -24.59 -2.03 -8.94
C PHE A 149 -25.65 -2.69 -9.84
N VAL A 150 -26.94 -2.47 -9.55
CA VAL A 150 -28.04 -2.99 -10.37
C VAL A 150 -28.01 -2.42 -11.80
N PHE A 151 -27.69 -1.14 -11.95
CA PHE A 151 -27.59 -0.51 -13.28
C PHE A 151 -26.43 -1.08 -14.11
N ILE A 152 -25.27 -1.27 -13.49
CA ILE A 152 -24.08 -1.86 -14.14
C ILE A 152 -24.38 -3.31 -14.55
N VAL A 153 -24.88 -4.13 -13.63
CA VAL A 153 -25.20 -5.54 -13.90
C VAL A 153 -26.28 -5.67 -14.97
N GLY A 154 -27.33 -4.85 -14.91
CA GLY A 154 -28.39 -4.84 -15.93
C GLY A 154 -27.86 -4.46 -17.32
N GLY A 155 -26.98 -3.46 -17.41
CA GLY A 155 -26.34 -3.05 -18.66
C GLY A 155 -25.44 -4.12 -19.25
N VAL A 156 -24.64 -4.79 -18.43
CA VAL A 156 -23.74 -5.89 -18.84
C VAL A 156 -24.55 -7.09 -19.34
N ILE A 157 -25.65 -7.45 -18.66
CA ILE A 157 -26.52 -8.55 -19.09
C ILE A 157 -27.15 -8.24 -20.45
N VAL A 158 -27.67 -7.03 -20.66
CA VAL A 158 -28.26 -6.63 -21.95
C VAL A 158 -27.22 -6.59 -23.07
N PHE A 159 -25.97 -6.21 -22.77
CA PHE A 159 -24.87 -6.22 -23.73
C PHE A 159 -24.43 -7.62 -24.15
N ILE A 160 -24.47 -8.61 -23.24
CA ILE A 160 -24.14 -10.01 -23.55
C ILE A 160 -25.26 -10.70 -24.35
N LEU A 161 -26.51 -10.28 -24.15
CA LEU A 161 -27.69 -10.84 -24.84
C LEU A 161 -27.97 -10.19 -26.21
N ARG A 162 -27.17 -9.22 -26.65
CA ARG A 162 -27.35 -8.51 -27.93
C ARG A 162 -26.23 -8.81 -28.90
#